data_AF-A0A7X3RUB8-F1
#
_entry.id   AF-A0A7X3RUB8-F1
#
_cell.length_a   1.000
_cell.length_b   1.000
_cell.length_c   1.000
_cell.angle_alpha   90.00
_cell.angle_beta   90.00
_cell.angle_gamma   90.00
#
_symmetry.space_group_name_H-M   'P 1'
#
loop_
_entity.id
_entity.type
_entity.pdbx_description
1 polymer ?
#
loop_
_entity_poly.entity_id
_entity_poly.type
_entity_poly.pdbx_seq_one_letter_code
_entity_poly.pdbx_strand_id
1 'polypeptide(L)'
;MGFKTDTSFLRFLTMGAKGVRQTVAQLESMGFKPIELERYCGSNKIWATKVKRLRLPDLLCVKTGLRIEVRAKSDLAIKMSDAPNNPDRVWDAGLQDDDLAAFIACFDDGNGPVTADKATFVRIGDMRESVAMSKLGPPKSASEGAERDREWPTTVPKRAGEIIEITDTKIVARMFATGTQDERRQSYQLHGKTPYVSVGDKFEASTCFISGAPQCLADLTDYLRCSYDPFAALSSVHDVDRYSAVKAFPFREDDPAKVRTALETLIADEQEARVQLEASGSATYFGSQLGQDTIAGFIWNEDTAHELRMEAVLILIELVKGTFTRDLLCEIASHENFMGSELRQAAVWGLGKAGVQSYADILPFIADAEENVALHAIAAFDENTPDQVIDQLVTRLLSDDPKLAPAASEALRIIGSDKAIQSLARSYDKNPNARSWIIATLGRMLPEKVRTNLVGHEALQLLEPMFLCADGAHWLSSEQITTDISFLLKQNI
;
A
#
# COMPACT_ATOMS: atom_id res chain seq x y z
N MET A 1 12.09 20.09 -3.84
CA MET A 1 12.06 19.07 -2.76
C MET A 1 13.34 18.26 -2.85
N GLY A 2 14.13 18.18 -1.77
CA GLY A 2 15.43 17.51 -1.79
C GLY A 2 15.27 16.01 -1.57
N PHE A 3 15.52 15.21 -2.60
CA PHE A 3 15.38 13.73 -2.64
C PHE A 3 16.25 12.93 -1.65
N LYS A 4 16.95 13.59 -0.70
CA LYS A 4 17.79 12.90 0.32
C LYS A 4 17.05 12.57 1.62
N THR A 5 15.75 12.85 1.74
CA THR A 5 14.98 12.74 2.99
C THR A 5 13.84 11.69 3.02
N ASP A 6 13.71 10.79 2.03
CA ASP A 6 12.51 9.94 1.92
C ASP A 6 12.71 8.41 2.08
N THR A 7 13.93 7.88 2.14
CA THR A 7 14.11 6.41 2.21
C THR A 7 13.60 5.82 3.54
N SER A 8 13.81 6.51 4.66
CA SER A 8 13.27 6.09 5.96
C SER A 8 11.73 6.21 6.01
N PHE A 9 11.17 7.25 5.40
CA PHE A 9 9.73 7.44 5.31
C PHE A 9 9.07 6.35 4.43
N LEU A 10 9.61 6.12 3.24
CA LEU A 10 9.17 5.04 2.35
C LEU A 10 9.30 3.67 3.02
N ARG A 11 10.35 3.46 3.83
CA ARG A 11 10.51 2.25 4.63
C ARG A 11 9.36 2.08 5.64
N PHE A 12 8.97 3.10 6.38
CA PHE A 12 7.84 3.01 7.32
C PHE A 12 6.50 2.76 6.61
N LEU A 13 6.27 3.40 5.46
CA LEU A 13 5.09 3.12 4.63
C LEU A 13 5.09 1.68 4.12
N THR A 14 6.26 1.20 3.67
CA THR A 14 6.43 -0.18 3.21
C THR A 14 6.22 -1.19 4.35
N MET A 15 6.66 -0.87 5.57
CA MET A 15 6.35 -1.67 6.76
C MET A 15 4.84 -1.78 7.00
N GLY A 16 4.12 -0.65 6.98
CA GLY A 16 2.66 -0.62 7.13
C GLY A 16 1.97 -1.47 6.07
N ALA A 17 2.30 -1.22 4.79
CA ALA A 17 1.77 -1.92 3.64
C ALA A 17 2.03 -3.45 3.68
N LYS A 18 3.22 -3.88 4.09
CA LYS A 18 3.53 -5.31 4.27
C LYS A 18 2.75 -5.91 5.43
N GLY A 19 2.64 -5.19 6.56
CA GLY A 19 1.84 -5.65 7.70
C GLY A 19 0.37 -5.86 7.36
N VAL A 20 -0.23 -4.94 6.60
CA VAL A 20 -1.60 -5.09 6.08
C VAL A 20 -1.72 -6.33 5.21
N ARG A 21 -0.83 -6.50 4.21
CA ARG A 21 -0.86 -7.67 3.31
C ARG A 21 -0.71 -8.99 4.05
N GLN A 22 0.17 -9.06 5.05
CA GLN A 22 0.34 -10.26 5.85
C GLN A 22 -0.88 -10.54 6.74
N THR A 23 -1.50 -9.49 7.31
CA THR A 23 -2.74 -9.62 8.09
C THR A 23 -3.89 -10.11 7.20
N VAL A 24 -4.01 -9.58 5.98
CA VAL A 24 -4.96 -10.07 4.96
C VAL A 24 -4.74 -11.56 4.69
N ALA A 25 -3.50 -11.98 4.41
CA ALA A 25 -3.18 -13.39 4.15
C ALA A 25 -3.53 -14.30 5.34
N GLN A 26 -3.27 -13.86 6.57
CA GLN A 26 -3.68 -14.58 7.78
C GLN A 26 -5.20 -14.72 7.87
N LEU A 27 -5.96 -13.64 7.65
CA LEU A 27 -7.42 -13.64 7.69
C LEU A 27 -8.01 -14.57 6.61
N GLU A 28 -7.50 -14.52 5.38
CA GLU A 28 -7.92 -15.40 4.29
C GLU A 28 -7.66 -16.87 4.61
N SER A 29 -6.50 -17.19 5.21
CA SER A 29 -6.19 -18.55 5.64
C SER A 29 -7.14 -19.10 6.71
N MET A 30 -7.82 -18.20 7.43
CA MET A 30 -8.83 -18.52 8.44
C MET A 30 -10.27 -18.53 7.88
N GLY A 31 -10.46 -18.22 6.60
CA GLY A 31 -11.76 -18.26 5.92
C GLY A 31 -12.51 -16.93 5.87
N PHE A 32 -11.90 -15.82 6.31
CA PHE A 32 -12.45 -14.48 6.10
C PHE A 32 -12.32 -14.04 4.64
N LYS A 33 -13.05 -12.98 4.27
CA LYS A 33 -12.92 -12.28 2.98
C LYS A 33 -12.62 -10.79 3.24
N PRO A 34 -11.36 -10.45 3.59
CA PRO A 34 -10.97 -9.07 3.86
C PRO A 34 -10.89 -8.25 2.57
N ILE A 35 -11.20 -6.97 2.67
CA ILE A 35 -10.95 -5.93 1.67
C ILE A 35 -10.30 -4.72 2.36
N GLU A 36 -9.60 -3.89 1.60
CA GLU A 36 -9.15 -2.59 2.10
C GLU A 36 -10.37 -1.69 2.31
N LEU A 37 -10.68 -1.35 3.56
CA LEU A 37 -11.69 -0.36 3.89
C LEU A 37 -11.11 1.04 3.69
N GLU A 38 -9.95 1.30 4.31
CA GLU A 38 -9.12 2.45 3.95
C GLU A 38 -8.34 2.15 2.67
N ARG A 39 -8.69 2.85 1.59
CA ARG A 39 -8.10 2.64 0.26
C ARG A 39 -6.58 2.72 0.32
N TYR A 40 -5.89 1.77 -0.30
CA TYR A 40 -4.43 1.69 -0.39
C TYR A 40 -3.70 1.53 0.94
N CYS A 41 -4.34 1.02 2.00
CA CYS A 41 -3.65 0.69 3.25
C CYS A 41 -2.54 -0.38 3.05
N GLY A 42 -2.66 -1.25 2.05
CA GLY A 42 -1.66 -2.23 1.64
C GLY A 42 -0.63 -1.73 0.61
N SER A 43 -0.63 -0.43 0.28
CA SER A 43 0.27 0.18 -0.70
C SER A 43 1.26 1.15 -0.05
N ASN A 44 2.44 1.31 -0.65
CA ASN A 44 3.41 2.33 -0.27
C ASN A 44 3.46 3.50 -1.27
N LYS A 45 2.49 3.58 -2.20
CA LYS A 45 2.35 4.73 -3.11
C LYS A 45 1.91 5.96 -2.34
N ILE A 46 2.70 7.03 -2.44
CA ILE A 46 2.44 8.32 -1.80
C ILE A 46 1.72 9.24 -2.79
N TRP A 47 0.69 9.92 -2.30
CA TRP A 47 0.05 11.04 -2.95
C TRP A 47 0.00 12.20 -1.95
N ALA A 48 0.51 13.36 -2.31
CA ALA A 48 0.60 14.51 -1.42
C ALA A 48 -0.79 15.04 -1.02
N THR A 49 -1.76 14.92 -1.92
CA THR A 49 -3.15 15.37 -1.73
C THR A 49 -4.06 14.32 -1.12
N LYS A 50 -3.61 13.07 -0.97
CA LYS A 50 -4.38 12.04 -0.26
C LYS A 50 -4.15 12.16 1.24
N VAL A 51 -5.07 12.83 1.94
CA VAL A 51 -5.04 12.96 3.39
C VAL A 51 -6.12 12.09 4.04
N LYS A 52 -5.72 11.34 5.08
CA LYS A 52 -6.62 10.52 5.89
C LYS A 52 -7.50 11.41 6.77
N ARG A 53 -8.69 11.86 6.31
CA ARG A 53 -9.60 12.67 7.16
C ARG A 53 -10.58 11.83 7.96
N LEU A 54 -11.39 11.00 7.29
CA LEU A 54 -12.22 10.02 7.95
C LEU A 54 -11.32 8.93 8.53
N ARG A 55 -11.31 8.80 9.85
CA ARG A 55 -10.55 7.76 10.53
C ARG A 55 -11.31 6.46 10.36
N LEU A 56 -10.85 5.65 9.43
CA LEU A 56 -11.41 4.34 9.12
C LEU A 56 -10.46 3.26 9.63
N PRO A 57 -10.97 2.09 10.04
CA PRO A 57 -10.16 0.89 10.09
C PRO A 57 -9.55 0.60 8.71
N ASP A 58 -8.34 0.05 8.68
CA ASP A 58 -7.68 -0.36 7.44
C ASP A 58 -8.49 -1.40 6.65
N LEU A 59 -9.06 -2.41 7.30
CA LEU A 59 -9.68 -3.58 6.67
C LEU A 59 -11.15 -3.79 7.05
N LEU A 60 -11.92 -4.40 6.14
CA LEU A 60 -13.27 -4.92 6.37
C LEU A 60 -13.39 -6.37 5.87
N CYS A 61 -13.86 -7.28 6.71
CA CYS A 61 -14.23 -8.64 6.34
C CYS A 61 -15.68 -8.70 5.84
N VAL A 62 -15.90 -8.69 4.53
CA VAL A 62 -17.24 -8.42 3.92
C VAL A 62 -18.34 -9.45 4.22
N LYS A 63 -17.97 -10.64 4.72
CA LYS A 63 -18.93 -11.68 5.14
C LYS A 63 -19.42 -11.47 6.59
N THR A 64 -18.52 -11.03 7.47
CA THR A 64 -18.74 -11.01 8.92
C THR A 64 -18.96 -9.60 9.47
N GLY A 65 -18.53 -8.57 8.73
CA GLY A 65 -18.64 -7.17 9.13
C GLY A 65 -17.50 -6.72 10.03
N LEU A 66 -16.58 -7.65 10.37
CA LEU A 66 -15.44 -7.38 11.21
C LEU A 66 -14.52 -6.35 10.56
N ARG A 67 -14.22 -5.25 11.26
CA ARG A 67 -13.26 -4.24 10.83
C ARG A 67 -11.98 -4.30 11.65
N ILE A 68 -10.86 -4.02 11.01
CA ILE A 68 -9.54 -4.23 11.60
C ILE A 68 -8.61 -3.06 11.25
N GLU A 69 -8.04 -2.43 12.27
CA GLU A 69 -6.95 -1.47 12.14
C GLU A 69 -5.61 -2.20 12.27
N VAL A 70 -4.71 -2.06 11.30
CA VAL A 70 -3.44 -2.78 11.27
C VAL A 70 -2.30 -1.90 11.79
N ARG A 71 -1.48 -2.46 12.66
CA ARG A 71 -0.35 -1.81 13.31
C ARG A 71 0.92 -2.65 13.15
N ALA A 72 1.63 -2.38 12.06
CA ALA A 72 2.98 -2.90 11.83
C ALA A 72 4.02 -2.14 12.68
N LYS A 73 4.85 -2.84 13.45
CA LYS A 73 5.81 -2.23 14.39
C LYS A 73 7.17 -2.91 14.33
N SER A 74 8.24 -2.11 14.31
CA SER A 74 9.62 -2.63 14.45
C SER A 74 9.94 -3.10 15.86
N ASP A 75 9.33 -2.45 16.85
CA ASP A 75 9.31 -2.89 18.24
C ASP A 75 7.86 -3.20 18.59
N LEU A 76 7.54 -4.49 18.70
CA LEU A 76 6.16 -4.95 18.86
C LEU A 76 5.59 -4.47 20.19
N ALA A 77 4.56 -3.64 20.12
CA ALA A 77 3.87 -3.08 21.27
C ALA A 77 2.40 -2.82 20.92
N ILE A 78 1.52 -2.87 21.92
CA ILE A 78 0.14 -2.38 21.79
C ILE A 78 0.21 -0.86 21.84
N LYS A 79 0.36 -0.25 20.67
CA LYS A 79 0.64 1.18 20.51
C LYS A 79 -0.19 1.78 19.38
N MET A 80 -0.94 2.82 19.72
CA MET A 80 -1.79 3.58 18.81
C MET A 80 -1.32 5.03 18.73
N SER A 81 -1.59 5.65 17.58
CA SER A 81 -1.36 7.08 17.41
C SER A 81 -2.53 7.86 18.02
N ASP A 82 -2.25 8.86 18.82
CA ASP A 82 -3.25 9.60 19.61
C ASP A 82 -2.98 11.11 19.62
N ALA A 83 -3.99 11.90 19.30
CA ALA A 83 -3.98 13.34 19.49
C ALA A 83 -5.17 13.75 20.38
N PRO A 84 -5.00 13.75 21.72
CA PRO A 84 -6.10 13.96 22.67
C PRO A 84 -6.87 15.26 22.50
N ASN A 85 -6.24 16.28 21.90
CA ASN A 85 -6.82 17.61 21.70
C ASN A 85 -7.51 17.76 20.33
N ASN A 86 -7.56 16.69 19.53
CA ASN A 86 -8.21 16.68 18.23
C ASN A 86 -9.17 15.47 18.18
N PRO A 87 -10.49 15.69 18.29
CA PRO A 87 -11.50 14.63 18.27
C PRO A 87 -11.41 13.69 17.06
N ASP A 88 -10.99 14.20 15.90
CA ASP A 88 -10.87 13.41 14.67
C ASP A 88 -9.58 12.57 14.60
N ARG A 89 -8.75 12.65 15.66
CA ARG A 89 -7.41 12.06 15.74
C ARG A 89 -7.11 11.45 17.11
N VAL A 90 -8.11 11.32 17.99
CA VAL A 90 -7.95 10.48 19.18
C VAL A 90 -7.75 9.02 18.75
N TRP A 91 -7.03 8.24 19.55
CA TRP A 91 -6.53 6.93 19.14
C TRP A 91 -7.58 5.93 18.65
N ASP A 92 -8.82 6.09 19.11
CA ASP A 92 -9.97 5.25 18.81
C ASP A 92 -11.07 5.97 18.01
N ALA A 93 -10.77 7.15 17.46
CA ALA A 93 -11.69 7.87 16.58
C ALA A 93 -12.11 6.96 15.41
N GLY A 94 -13.42 6.87 15.16
CA GLY A 94 -13.99 6.04 14.09
C GLY A 94 -13.93 4.52 14.33
N LEU A 95 -13.44 4.06 15.48
CA LEU A 95 -13.42 2.64 15.84
C LEU A 95 -14.57 2.32 16.82
N GLN A 96 -15.23 1.18 16.65
CA GLN A 96 -16.23 0.64 17.58
C GLN A 96 -15.63 -0.40 18.52
N ASP A 97 -16.35 -0.75 19.59
CA ASP A 97 -15.84 -1.69 20.59
C ASP A 97 -15.52 -3.07 20.00
N ASP A 98 -16.31 -3.55 19.04
CA ASP A 98 -16.12 -4.84 18.40
C ASP A 98 -15.14 -4.82 17.21
N ASP A 99 -14.58 -3.65 16.86
CA ASP A 99 -13.47 -3.59 15.93
C ASP A 99 -12.20 -4.16 16.59
N LEU A 100 -11.25 -4.58 15.76
CA LEU A 100 -9.98 -5.12 16.23
C LEU A 100 -8.80 -4.23 15.84
N ALA A 101 -7.78 -4.18 16.69
CA ALA A 101 -6.44 -3.76 16.32
C ALA A 101 -5.57 -5.01 16.08
N ALA A 102 -4.98 -5.12 14.90
CA ALA A 102 -4.04 -6.18 14.54
C ALA A 102 -2.60 -5.66 14.68
N PHE A 103 -1.85 -6.20 15.64
CA PHE A 103 -0.45 -5.84 15.86
C PHE A 103 0.47 -6.89 15.26
N ILE A 104 1.37 -6.47 14.37
CA ILE A 104 2.31 -7.36 13.69
C ILE A 104 3.73 -6.82 13.76
N ALA A 105 4.68 -7.69 14.11
CA ALA A 105 6.09 -7.33 14.14
C ALA A 105 6.64 -7.22 12.71
N CYS A 106 7.50 -6.23 12.49
CA CYS A 106 8.23 -6.03 11.24
C CYS A 106 9.72 -5.88 11.52
N PHE A 107 10.53 -6.70 10.87
CA PHE A 107 11.98 -6.67 10.93
C PHE A 107 12.57 -6.03 9.68
N ASP A 108 13.89 -5.89 9.65
CA ASP A 108 14.65 -5.47 8.48
C ASP A 108 15.74 -6.49 8.24
N ASP A 109 15.74 -7.10 7.06
CA ASP A 109 16.68 -8.14 6.65
C ASP A 109 17.86 -7.59 5.83
N GLY A 110 17.97 -6.27 5.69
CA GLY A 110 18.97 -5.59 4.87
C GLY A 110 18.51 -5.34 3.42
N ASN A 111 17.48 -6.04 2.94
CA ASN A 111 16.83 -5.80 1.65
C ASN A 111 15.48 -5.06 1.81
N GLY A 112 15.02 -4.89 3.06
CA GLY A 112 13.89 -4.05 3.41
C GLY A 112 13.03 -4.65 4.52
N PRO A 113 11.85 -4.07 4.77
CA PRO A 113 10.94 -4.56 5.80
C PRO A 113 10.47 -6.00 5.55
N VAL A 114 10.46 -6.84 6.58
CA VAL A 114 9.88 -8.21 6.54
C VAL A 114 8.95 -8.39 7.73
N THR A 115 7.75 -8.92 7.53
CA THR A 115 6.77 -9.14 8.60
C THR A 115 7.02 -10.45 9.32
N ALA A 116 6.61 -10.53 10.59
CA ALA A 116 6.34 -11.82 11.23
C ALA A 116 5.17 -12.54 10.54
N ASP A 117 5.04 -13.85 10.76
CA ASP A 117 4.03 -14.66 10.09
C ASP A 117 2.60 -14.36 10.53
N LYS A 118 2.41 -13.88 11.77
CA LYS A 118 1.09 -13.68 12.37
C LYS A 118 0.98 -12.34 13.08
N ALA A 119 -0.14 -11.66 12.86
CA ALA A 119 -0.61 -10.58 13.69
C ALA A 119 -1.33 -11.11 14.94
N THR A 120 -1.25 -10.34 16.02
CA THR A 120 -2.04 -10.54 17.24
C THR A 120 -3.20 -9.54 17.26
N PHE A 121 -4.40 -10.02 17.56
CA PHE A 121 -5.62 -9.21 17.54
C PHE A 121 -6.05 -8.84 18.95
N VAL A 122 -6.40 -7.57 19.14
CA VAL A 122 -6.93 -7.04 20.40
C VAL A 122 -8.20 -6.28 20.08
N ARG A 123 -9.27 -6.52 20.85
CA ARG A 123 -10.53 -5.81 20.67
C ARG A 123 -10.40 -4.36 21.14
N ILE A 124 -10.96 -3.42 20.38
CA ILE A 124 -10.90 -1.99 20.72
C ILE A 124 -11.61 -1.71 22.05
N GLY A 125 -12.72 -2.38 22.33
CA GLY A 125 -13.39 -2.32 23.64
C GLY A 125 -12.46 -2.68 24.80
N ASP A 126 -11.64 -3.74 24.67
CA ASP A 126 -10.69 -4.15 25.71
C ASP A 126 -9.56 -3.13 25.89
N MET A 127 -9.16 -2.47 24.80
CA MET A 127 -8.19 -1.36 24.84
C MET A 127 -8.77 -0.13 25.54
N ARG A 128 -10.06 0.19 25.32
CA ARG A 128 -10.78 1.27 26.02
C ARG A 128 -10.91 0.99 27.51
N GLU A 129 -11.34 -0.21 27.88
CA GLU A 129 -11.45 -0.61 29.29
C GLU A 129 -10.11 -0.52 30.03
N SER A 130 -9.01 -0.87 29.34
CA SER A 130 -7.66 -0.82 29.91
C SER A 130 -6.92 0.51 29.67
N VAL A 131 -7.58 1.54 29.13
CA VAL A 131 -6.91 2.81 28.75
C VAL A 131 -6.24 3.52 29.92
N ALA A 132 -6.75 3.35 31.14
CA ALA A 132 -6.16 3.92 32.35
C ALA A 132 -4.75 3.36 32.66
N MET A 133 -4.41 2.18 32.14
CA MET A 133 -3.07 1.59 32.24
C MET A 133 -2.12 2.08 31.14
N SER A 134 -2.64 2.70 30.09
CA SER A 134 -1.84 3.20 28.98
C SER A 134 -1.02 4.43 29.37
N LYS A 135 0.07 4.67 28.65
CA LYS A 135 0.90 5.87 28.77
C LYS A 135 0.91 6.63 27.46
N LEU A 136 0.78 7.94 27.56
CA LEU A 136 0.92 8.83 26.42
C LEU A 136 2.35 9.34 26.35
N GLY A 137 3.10 8.89 25.33
CA GLY A 137 4.49 9.27 25.07
C GLY A 137 4.66 10.75 24.73
N PRO A 138 5.88 11.25 24.50
CA PRO A 138 6.10 12.61 24.03
C PRO A 138 5.46 12.85 22.64
N PRO A 139 5.27 14.10 22.20
CA PRO A 139 4.96 14.41 20.82
C PRO A 139 5.92 13.70 19.88
N LYS A 140 5.38 13.20 18.76
CA LYS A 140 6.19 12.79 17.62
C LYS A 140 6.93 14.03 17.06
N SER A 141 7.89 13.81 16.17
CA SER A 141 8.85 14.83 15.71
C SER A 141 8.21 16.21 15.44
N ALA A 142 8.97 17.31 15.56
CA ALA A 142 8.42 18.68 15.40
C ALA A 142 7.71 18.94 14.04
N SER A 143 7.95 18.09 13.04
CA SER A 143 7.29 18.08 11.73
C SER A 143 5.97 17.28 11.67
N GLU A 144 5.69 16.40 12.63
CA GLU A 144 4.53 15.47 12.66
C GLU A 144 3.33 16.00 13.48
N GLY A 145 3.43 17.22 14.04
CA GLY A 145 2.32 17.86 14.76
C GLY A 145 2.11 17.34 16.19
N ALA A 146 0.91 17.53 16.75
CA ALA A 146 0.56 17.22 18.14
C ALA A 146 0.33 15.72 18.44
N GLU A 147 0.60 14.85 17.46
CA GLU A 147 0.33 13.42 17.54
C GLU A 147 1.33 12.72 18.46
N ARG A 148 0.85 11.81 19.30
CA ARG A 148 1.61 11.13 20.36
C ARG A 148 1.38 9.64 20.28
N ASP A 149 2.34 8.84 20.75
CA ASP A 149 2.11 7.42 20.90
C ASP A 149 1.40 7.14 22.23
N ARG A 150 0.21 6.52 22.17
CA ARG A 150 -0.42 5.90 23.34
C ARG A 150 -0.06 4.43 23.37
N GLU A 151 0.53 3.98 24.46
CA GLU A 151 1.06 2.62 24.60
C GLU A 151 0.50 1.92 25.83
N TRP A 152 -0.01 0.71 25.64
CA TRP A 152 -0.45 -0.18 26.71
C TRP A 152 0.71 -1.07 27.13
N PRO A 153 0.95 -1.27 28.43
CA PRO A 153 2.08 -2.07 28.88
C PRO A 153 1.89 -3.54 28.48
N THR A 154 2.92 -4.11 27.86
CA THR A 154 2.95 -5.51 27.42
C THR A 154 4.24 -6.21 27.85
N THR A 155 4.31 -7.52 27.60
CA THR A 155 5.55 -8.31 27.67
C THR A 155 5.76 -9.02 26.34
N VAL A 156 6.83 -8.64 25.65
CA VAL A 156 7.30 -9.30 24.42
C VAL A 156 8.68 -9.91 24.69
N PRO A 157 8.81 -11.25 24.72
CA PRO A 157 10.10 -11.91 24.93
C PRO A 157 11.06 -11.67 23.77
N LYS A 158 12.32 -11.34 24.06
CA LYS A 158 13.37 -11.14 23.02
C LYS A 158 14.06 -12.42 22.55
N ARG A 159 13.67 -13.57 23.09
CA ARG A 159 14.25 -14.88 22.80
C ARG A 159 13.15 -15.92 22.85
N ALA A 160 13.20 -16.95 22.00
CA ALA A 160 12.20 -18.00 21.99
C ALA A 160 12.24 -18.83 23.28
N GLY A 161 11.11 -19.43 23.64
CA GLY A 161 11.01 -20.23 24.84
C GLY A 161 9.68 -20.96 25.00
N GLU A 162 9.51 -21.56 26.17
CA GLU A 162 8.32 -22.28 26.58
C GLU A 162 7.89 -21.85 27.98
N ILE A 163 6.59 -21.64 28.16
CA ILE A 163 6.01 -21.25 29.45
C ILE A 163 5.99 -22.46 30.38
N ILE A 164 6.55 -22.32 31.58
CA ILE A 164 6.67 -23.42 32.54
C ILE A 164 5.95 -23.15 33.87
N GLU A 165 5.62 -21.89 34.17
CA GLU A 165 4.88 -21.50 35.37
C GLU A 165 4.14 -20.18 35.11
N ILE A 166 2.90 -20.08 35.57
CA ILE A 166 2.14 -18.83 35.61
C ILE A 166 1.57 -18.71 37.02
N THR A 167 1.76 -17.54 37.64
CA THR A 167 1.15 -17.15 38.92
C THR A 167 0.46 -15.79 38.75
N ASP A 168 -0.31 -15.39 39.76
CA ASP A 168 -0.98 -14.08 39.79
C ASP A 168 -0.02 -12.87 39.67
N THR A 169 1.28 -13.09 39.91
CA THR A 169 2.28 -12.01 39.91
C THR A 169 3.31 -12.11 38.79
N LYS A 170 3.53 -13.29 38.20
CA LYS A 170 4.60 -13.50 37.21
C LYS A 170 4.31 -14.65 36.23
N ILE A 171 4.99 -14.59 35.09
CA ILE A 171 5.15 -15.69 34.15
C ILE A 171 6.60 -16.15 34.21
N VAL A 172 6.84 -17.46 34.22
CA VAL A 172 8.20 -18.03 34.11
C VAL A 172 8.30 -18.86 32.85
N ALA A 173 9.33 -18.58 32.06
CA ALA A 173 9.63 -19.30 30.84
C ALA A 173 10.99 -19.98 30.91
N ARG A 174 11.08 -21.16 30.28
CA ARG A 174 12.35 -21.78 29.89
C ARG A 174 12.73 -21.20 28.53
N MET A 175 13.77 -20.39 28.51
CA MET A 175 14.26 -19.73 27.30
C MET A 175 15.23 -20.65 26.59
N PHE A 176 14.93 -21.03 25.35
CA PHE A 176 15.76 -21.97 24.60
C PHE A 176 17.19 -21.46 24.41
N ALA A 177 18.14 -22.38 24.25
CA ALA A 177 19.51 -22.06 23.91
C ALA A 177 19.58 -21.43 22.52
N THR A 178 20.52 -20.52 22.34
CA THR A 178 20.91 -19.94 21.05
C THR A 178 22.39 -20.22 20.85
N GLY A 179 22.92 -20.06 19.63
CA GLY A 179 24.34 -20.34 19.35
C GLY A 179 25.33 -19.59 20.26
N THR A 180 24.91 -18.53 20.95
CA THR A 180 25.73 -17.70 21.85
C THR A 180 25.26 -17.70 23.31
N GLN A 181 24.12 -18.32 23.64
CA GLN A 181 23.57 -18.27 24.99
C GLN A 181 22.91 -19.60 25.38
N ASP A 182 23.23 -20.11 26.55
CA ASP A 182 22.64 -21.33 27.09
C ASP A 182 21.14 -21.16 27.43
N GLU A 183 20.49 -22.31 27.59
CA GLU A 183 19.15 -22.40 28.14
C GLU A 183 19.11 -21.75 29.53
N ARG A 184 18.08 -20.95 29.80
CA ARG A 184 17.90 -20.33 31.12
C ARG A 184 16.44 -20.21 31.50
N ARG A 185 16.20 -20.18 32.80
CA ARG A 185 14.90 -19.80 33.37
C ARG A 185 14.80 -18.28 33.45
N GLN A 186 13.71 -17.70 32.94
CA GLN A 186 13.46 -16.26 32.98
C GLN A 186 12.07 -15.98 33.56
N SER A 187 12.00 -15.03 34.51
CA SER A 187 10.74 -14.59 35.11
C SER A 187 10.35 -13.21 34.57
N TYR A 188 9.08 -13.04 34.22
CA TYR A 188 8.46 -11.81 33.76
C TYR A 188 7.38 -11.39 34.76
N GLN A 189 7.55 -10.24 35.41
CA GLN A 189 6.57 -9.73 36.36
C GLN A 189 5.35 -9.16 35.62
N LEU A 190 4.15 -9.48 36.10
CA LEU A 190 2.90 -9.05 35.49
C LEU A 190 2.59 -7.58 35.78
N HIS A 191 2.80 -7.10 37.01
CA HIS A 191 2.52 -5.72 37.41
C HIS A 191 1.13 -5.22 36.93
N GLY A 192 0.09 -6.04 37.12
CA GLY A 192 -1.28 -5.75 36.69
C GLY A 192 -1.61 -6.13 35.24
N LYS A 193 -0.65 -6.62 34.45
CA LYS A 193 -0.91 -7.21 33.14
C LYS A 193 -1.57 -8.58 33.26
N THR A 194 -2.42 -8.91 32.29
CA THR A 194 -3.03 -10.23 32.15
C THR A 194 -2.14 -11.15 31.31
N PRO A 195 -1.88 -12.41 31.74
CA PRO A 195 -1.24 -13.42 30.90
C PRO A 195 -2.08 -13.76 29.66
N TYR A 196 -1.43 -13.92 28.51
CA TYR A 196 -2.07 -14.35 27.25
C TYR A 196 -1.71 -15.77 26.82
N VAL A 197 -1.00 -16.49 27.68
CA VAL A 197 -0.42 -17.80 27.41
C VAL A 197 -0.78 -18.76 28.54
N SER A 198 -0.63 -20.05 28.25
CA SER A 198 -0.79 -21.17 29.18
C SER A 198 0.54 -21.88 29.43
N VAL A 199 0.63 -22.64 30.53
CA VAL A 199 1.79 -23.51 30.79
C VAL A 199 1.90 -24.56 29.68
N GLY A 200 3.10 -24.71 29.11
CA GLY A 200 3.39 -25.55 27.96
C GLY A 200 3.41 -24.81 26.62
N ASP A 201 2.89 -23.58 26.55
CA ASP A 201 2.91 -22.80 25.32
C ASP A 201 4.33 -22.45 24.92
N LYS A 202 4.64 -22.61 23.63
CA LYS A 202 5.89 -22.16 23.02
C LYS A 202 5.68 -20.82 22.35
N PHE A 203 6.70 -19.98 22.41
CA PHE A 203 6.65 -18.65 21.83
C PHE A 203 7.95 -18.32 21.09
N GLU A 204 7.80 -17.49 20.05
CA GLU A 204 8.90 -16.97 19.25
C GLU A 204 9.39 -15.63 19.78
N ALA A 205 10.65 -15.32 19.47
CA ALA A 205 11.27 -14.07 19.88
C ALA A 205 10.64 -12.89 19.14
N SER A 206 10.25 -11.85 19.88
CA SER A 206 9.86 -10.53 19.35
C SER A 206 8.58 -10.49 18.50
N THR A 207 7.84 -11.60 18.38
CA THR A 207 6.65 -11.70 17.50
C THR A 207 5.33 -11.88 18.24
N CYS A 208 5.33 -12.08 19.56
CA CYS A 208 4.11 -12.34 20.33
C CYS A 208 4.11 -11.65 21.70
N PHE A 209 2.89 -11.40 22.19
CA PHE A 209 2.67 -10.91 23.55
C PHE A 209 2.41 -12.10 24.48
N ILE A 210 3.19 -12.22 25.56
CA ILE A 210 2.90 -13.22 26.61
C ILE A 210 2.05 -12.65 27.75
N SER A 211 1.98 -11.31 27.86
CA SER A 211 1.03 -10.61 28.72
C SER A 211 0.84 -9.15 28.30
N GLY A 212 -0.26 -8.53 28.70
CA GLY A 212 -0.55 -7.13 28.41
C GLY A 212 -1.69 -6.54 29.26
N ALA A 213 -1.92 -5.23 29.12
CA ALA A 213 -2.99 -4.54 29.84
C ALA A 213 -4.42 -4.90 29.38
N PRO A 214 -4.72 -5.08 28.08
CA PRO A 214 -6.01 -5.61 27.67
C PRO A 214 -6.29 -6.97 28.32
N GLN A 215 -7.55 -7.23 28.70
CA GLN A 215 -7.88 -8.44 29.46
C GLN A 215 -7.67 -9.73 28.66
N CYS A 216 -7.94 -9.70 27.36
CA CYS A 216 -7.76 -10.83 26.47
C CYS A 216 -7.26 -10.39 25.10
N LEU A 217 -6.71 -11.36 24.37
CA LEU A 217 -6.53 -11.27 22.92
C LEU A 217 -7.82 -11.77 22.25
N ALA A 218 -8.16 -11.22 21.09
CA ALA A 218 -9.35 -11.63 20.36
C ALA A 218 -9.15 -12.99 19.68
N ASP A 219 -10.07 -13.93 19.91
CA ASP A 219 -10.18 -15.15 19.11
C ASP A 219 -11.04 -14.86 17.87
N LEU A 220 -10.39 -14.88 16.70
CA LEU A 220 -11.07 -14.62 15.44
C LEU A 220 -12.14 -15.68 15.09
N THR A 221 -12.07 -16.87 15.69
CA THR A 221 -13.05 -17.94 15.45
C THR A 221 -14.47 -17.53 15.81
N ASP A 222 -14.62 -16.67 16.83
CA ASP A 222 -15.93 -16.16 17.25
C ASP A 222 -16.58 -15.29 16.17
N TYR A 223 -15.75 -14.53 15.42
CA TYR A 223 -16.21 -13.61 14.38
C TYR A 223 -16.58 -14.33 13.07
N LEU A 224 -16.05 -15.54 12.82
CA LEU A 224 -16.41 -16.33 11.63
C LEU A 224 -17.89 -16.72 11.60
N ARG A 225 -18.55 -16.71 12.76
CA ARG A 225 -19.98 -17.04 12.90
C ARG A 225 -20.88 -15.83 12.65
N CYS A 226 -20.32 -14.62 12.63
CA CYS A 226 -21.08 -13.40 12.37
C CYS A 226 -21.51 -13.33 10.91
N SER A 227 -22.67 -12.72 10.67
CA SER A 227 -23.19 -12.45 9.32
C SER A 227 -23.39 -10.94 9.18
N TYR A 228 -22.80 -10.38 8.13
CA TYR A 228 -22.91 -8.96 7.84
C TYR A 228 -24.08 -8.65 6.92
N ASP A 229 -24.97 -7.77 7.40
CA ASP A 229 -26.04 -7.17 6.61
C ASP A 229 -25.69 -5.72 6.24
N PRO A 230 -25.04 -5.49 5.08
CA PRO A 230 -24.73 -4.15 4.64
C PRO A 230 -25.98 -3.32 4.33
N PHE A 231 -27.12 -3.93 3.97
CA PHE A 231 -28.34 -3.15 3.68
C PHE A 231 -28.88 -2.46 4.93
N ALA A 232 -28.86 -3.14 6.08
CA ALA A 232 -29.21 -2.52 7.35
C ALA A 232 -28.23 -1.40 7.73
N ALA A 233 -26.93 -1.63 7.50
CA ALA A 233 -25.87 -0.67 7.83
C ALA A 233 -25.92 0.63 6.99
N LEU A 234 -26.54 0.63 5.80
CA LEU A 234 -26.77 1.86 5.01
C LEU A 234 -27.62 2.90 5.76
N SER A 235 -28.43 2.48 6.73
CA SER A 235 -29.24 3.39 7.57
C SER A 235 -28.60 3.71 8.92
N SER A 236 -27.34 3.31 9.15
CA SER A 236 -26.65 3.60 10.41
C SER A 236 -26.48 5.10 10.61
N VAL A 237 -26.58 5.55 11.85
CA VAL A 237 -26.28 6.94 12.22
C VAL A 237 -24.78 7.26 12.08
N HIS A 238 -23.92 6.25 12.13
CA HIS A 238 -22.48 6.38 11.99
C HIS A 238 -22.06 6.30 10.52
N ASP A 239 -21.33 7.31 10.06
CA ASP A 239 -20.76 7.42 8.72
C ASP A 239 -19.83 6.25 8.37
N VAL A 240 -18.98 5.80 9.30
CA VAL A 240 -18.08 4.66 9.11
C VAL A 240 -18.84 3.36 8.80
N ASP A 241 -20.02 3.16 9.39
CA ASP A 241 -20.85 1.98 9.11
C ASP A 241 -21.46 2.06 7.71
N ARG A 242 -22.00 3.22 7.33
CA ARG A 242 -22.52 3.46 5.99
C ARG A 242 -21.42 3.31 4.94
N TYR A 243 -20.24 3.89 5.19
CA TYR A 243 -19.05 3.75 4.36
C TYR A 243 -18.63 2.27 4.20
N SER A 244 -18.59 1.52 5.30
CA SER A 244 -18.27 0.09 5.29
C SER A 244 -19.31 -0.73 4.52
N ALA A 245 -20.59 -0.37 4.65
CA ALA A 245 -21.68 -1.00 3.92
C ALA A 245 -21.56 -0.81 2.41
N VAL A 246 -21.40 0.44 1.94
CA VAL A 246 -21.31 0.73 0.51
C VAL A 246 -20.11 0.04 -0.12
N LYS A 247 -18.94 0.08 0.54
CA LYS A 247 -17.70 -0.51 0.04
C LYS A 247 -17.72 -2.04 -0.01
N ALA A 248 -18.57 -2.68 0.80
CA ALA A 248 -18.66 -4.14 0.82
C ALA A 248 -19.36 -4.71 -0.42
N PHE A 249 -20.33 -4.00 -1.01
CA PHE A 249 -21.20 -4.57 -2.04
C PHE A 249 -20.47 -5.10 -3.29
N PRO A 250 -19.48 -4.41 -3.89
CA PRO A 250 -18.77 -4.92 -5.06
C PRO A 250 -18.06 -6.27 -4.83
N PHE A 251 -17.82 -6.64 -3.57
CA PHE A 251 -17.13 -7.86 -3.16
C PHE A 251 -18.07 -8.95 -2.63
N ARG A 252 -19.38 -8.76 -2.76
CA ARG A 252 -20.41 -9.69 -2.28
C ARG A 252 -21.28 -10.20 -3.42
N GLU A 253 -22.01 -11.27 -3.15
CA GLU A 253 -22.95 -11.90 -4.08
C GLU A 253 -24.39 -11.45 -3.75
N ASP A 254 -24.62 -10.14 -3.74
CA ASP A 254 -25.94 -9.55 -3.56
C ASP A 254 -26.60 -9.28 -4.91
N ASP A 255 -27.94 -9.15 -4.96
CA ASP A 255 -28.68 -8.82 -6.18
C ASP A 255 -28.27 -7.44 -6.72
N PRO A 256 -27.63 -7.35 -7.92
CA PRO A 256 -27.13 -6.10 -8.47
C PRO A 256 -28.19 -5.00 -8.60
N ALA A 257 -29.44 -5.35 -8.95
CA ALA A 257 -30.50 -4.38 -9.14
C ALA A 257 -30.97 -3.78 -7.81
N LYS A 258 -31.09 -4.64 -6.79
CA LYS A 258 -31.42 -4.22 -5.42
C LYS A 258 -30.31 -3.34 -4.83
N VAL A 259 -29.05 -3.74 -4.99
CA VAL A 259 -27.90 -2.96 -4.51
C VAL A 259 -27.85 -1.60 -5.20
N ARG A 260 -27.94 -1.55 -6.54
CA ARG A 260 -27.94 -0.29 -7.28
C ARG A 260 -29.02 0.66 -6.77
N THR A 261 -30.25 0.19 -6.59
CA THR A 261 -31.37 1.01 -6.10
C THR A 261 -31.10 1.55 -4.69
N ALA A 262 -30.58 0.72 -3.79
CA ALA A 262 -30.25 1.13 -2.43
C ALA A 262 -29.12 2.18 -2.40
N LEU A 263 -28.09 2.00 -3.23
CA LEU A 263 -26.99 2.96 -3.34
C LEU A 263 -27.42 4.28 -3.98
N GLU A 264 -28.25 4.26 -5.02
CA GLU A 264 -28.80 5.48 -5.63
C GLU A 264 -29.67 6.27 -4.65
N THR A 265 -30.45 5.56 -3.83
CA THR A 265 -31.23 6.19 -2.74
C THR A 265 -30.30 6.84 -1.72
N LEU A 266 -29.26 6.13 -1.26
CA LEU A 266 -28.28 6.68 -0.33
C LEU A 266 -27.56 7.91 -0.91
N ILE A 267 -27.12 7.86 -2.17
CA ILE A 267 -26.42 8.98 -2.83
C ILE A 267 -27.27 10.26 -2.81
N ALA A 268 -28.59 10.14 -3.01
CA ALA A 268 -29.50 11.28 -3.03
C ALA A 268 -29.67 11.95 -1.65
N ASP A 269 -29.62 11.17 -0.56
CA ASP A 269 -29.92 11.65 0.79
C ASP A 269 -28.67 11.88 1.66
N GLU A 270 -27.52 11.28 1.32
CA GLU A 270 -26.30 11.30 2.12
C GLU A 270 -25.69 12.71 2.22
N GLN A 271 -25.29 13.07 3.44
CA GLN A 271 -24.71 14.38 3.75
C GLN A 271 -23.19 14.31 3.99
N GLU A 272 -22.67 13.14 4.36
CA GLU A 272 -21.23 12.94 4.51
C GLU A 272 -20.61 12.65 3.14
N ALA A 273 -19.76 13.57 2.68
CA ALA A 273 -19.26 13.60 1.32
C ALA A 273 -18.41 12.37 0.94
N ARG A 274 -17.66 11.78 1.89
CA ARG A 274 -16.88 10.55 1.62
C ARG A 274 -17.79 9.34 1.51
N VAL A 275 -18.83 9.23 2.34
CA VAL A 275 -19.84 8.17 2.21
C VAL A 275 -20.56 8.29 0.87
N GLN A 276 -21.00 9.49 0.49
CA GLN A 276 -21.66 9.73 -0.79
C GLN A 276 -20.75 9.38 -1.98
N LEU A 277 -19.47 9.74 -1.91
CA LEU A 277 -18.49 9.46 -2.94
C LEU A 277 -18.19 7.95 -3.07
N GLU A 278 -18.00 7.23 -1.95
CA GLU A 278 -17.80 5.77 -1.97
C GLU A 278 -19.05 5.02 -2.44
N ALA A 279 -20.24 5.50 -2.04
CA ALA A 279 -21.52 5.00 -2.53
C ALA A 279 -21.62 5.16 -4.05
N SER A 280 -21.19 6.30 -4.58
CA SER A 280 -21.16 6.59 -6.03
C SER A 280 -20.21 5.66 -6.78
N GLY A 281 -19.02 5.38 -6.20
CA GLY A 281 -18.10 4.36 -6.69
C GLY A 281 -18.76 2.98 -6.80
N SER A 282 -19.35 2.53 -5.70
CA SER A 282 -20.03 1.24 -5.63
C SER A 282 -21.24 1.17 -6.58
N ALA A 283 -22.02 2.24 -6.69
CA ALA A 283 -23.16 2.32 -7.60
C ALA A 283 -22.70 2.25 -9.07
N THR A 284 -21.58 2.90 -9.39
CA THR A 284 -20.97 2.84 -10.73
C THR A 284 -20.53 1.42 -11.07
N TYR A 285 -19.98 0.67 -10.12
CA TYR A 285 -19.66 -0.76 -10.31
C TYR A 285 -20.91 -1.58 -10.72
N PHE A 286 -22.09 -1.22 -10.23
CA PHE A 286 -23.38 -1.83 -10.60
C PHE A 286 -24.09 -1.13 -11.78
N GLY A 287 -23.38 -0.28 -12.53
CA GLY A 287 -23.87 0.36 -13.75
C GLY A 287 -24.84 1.53 -13.52
N SER A 288 -24.77 2.20 -12.36
CA SER A 288 -25.55 3.42 -12.09
C SER A 288 -25.01 4.61 -12.87
N GLN A 289 -25.88 5.30 -13.61
CA GLN A 289 -25.55 6.59 -14.22
C GLN A 289 -25.43 7.69 -13.17
N LEU A 290 -26.29 7.70 -12.14
CA LEU A 290 -26.21 8.65 -11.03
C LEU A 290 -24.86 8.54 -10.32
N GLY A 291 -24.35 7.32 -10.11
CA GLY A 291 -23.01 7.10 -9.54
C GLY A 291 -21.90 7.73 -10.41
N GLN A 292 -21.96 7.52 -11.73
CA GLN A 292 -20.99 8.10 -12.68
C GLN A 292 -21.01 9.62 -12.66
N ASP A 293 -22.21 10.21 -12.76
CA ASP A 293 -22.42 11.65 -12.77
C ASP A 293 -21.95 12.28 -11.45
N THR A 294 -22.19 11.61 -10.32
CA THR A 294 -21.77 12.08 -9.00
C THR A 294 -20.25 12.06 -8.86
N ILE A 295 -19.56 10.97 -9.25
CA ILE A 295 -18.09 10.92 -9.26
C ILE A 295 -17.51 12.04 -10.12
N ALA A 296 -18.04 12.23 -11.33
CA ALA A 296 -17.60 13.31 -12.21
C ALA A 296 -17.82 14.68 -11.55
N GLY A 297 -18.96 14.88 -10.88
CA GLY A 297 -19.25 16.09 -10.10
C GLY A 297 -18.20 16.37 -9.02
N PHE A 298 -17.80 15.36 -8.25
CA PHE A 298 -16.72 15.50 -7.26
C PHE A 298 -15.37 15.88 -7.89
N ILE A 299 -15.06 15.40 -9.09
CA ILE A 299 -13.78 15.66 -9.76
C ILE A 299 -13.75 17.08 -10.35
N TRP A 300 -14.82 17.47 -11.04
CA TRP A 300 -14.88 18.70 -11.84
C TRP A 300 -15.31 19.94 -11.05
N ASN A 301 -16.05 19.78 -9.94
CA ASN A 301 -16.42 20.91 -9.10
C ASN A 301 -15.20 21.48 -8.37
N GLU A 302 -14.85 22.73 -8.64
CA GLU A 302 -13.71 23.41 -8.03
C GLU A 302 -13.92 23.73 -6.55
N ASP A 303 -15.17 23.82 -6.09
CA ASP A 303 -15.52 24.04 -4.68
C ASP A 303 -15.34 22.76 -3.84
N THR A 304 -15.24 21.60 -4.48
CA THR A 304 -14.98 20.34 -3.78
C THR A 304 -13.56 20.33 -3.21
N ALA A 305 -13.43 19.97 -1.93
CA ALA A 305 -12.13 19.87 -1.27
C ALA A 305 -11.16 18.98 -2.08
N HIS A 306 -9.93 19.47 -2.30
CA HIS A 306 -8.92 18.78 -3.14
C HIS A 306 -8.75 17.29 -2.84
N GLU A 307 -8.81 16.92 -1.56
CA GLU A 307 -8.67 15.53 -1.12
C GLU A 307 -9.84 14.63 -1.55
N LEU A 308 -11.06 15.17 -1.62
CA LEU A 308 -12.23 14.46 -2.14
C LEU A 308 -12.15 14.31 -3.66
N ARG A 309 -11.64 15.34 -4.36
CA ARG A 309 -11.38 15.24 -5.80
C ARG A 309 -10.35 14.14 -6.08
N MET A 310 -9.28 14.09 -5.28
CA MET A 310 -8.28 13.05 -5.36
C MET A 310 -8.87 11.67 -5.06
N GLU A 311 -9.63 11.52 -3.97
CA GLU A 311 -10.29 10.26 -3.64
C GLU A 311 -11.25 9.80 -4.74
N ALA A 312 -11.95 10.73 -5.41
CA ALA A 312 -12.82 10.42 -6.54
C ALA A 312 -12.04 9.84 -7.74
N VAL A 313 -10.87 10.39 -8.05
CA VAL A 313 -9.97 9.81 -9.05
C VAL A 313 -9.46 8.44 -8.60
N LEU A 314 -9.13 8.24 -7.33
CA LEU A 314 -8.67 6.93 -6.83
C LEU A 314 -9.78 5.87 -6.85
N ILE A 315 -11.03 6.24 -6.55
CA ILE A 315 -12.21 5.38 -6.74
C ILE A 315 -12.36 5.03 -8.21
N LEU A 316 -12.25 6.02 -9.11
CA LEU A 316 -12.32 5.81 -10.55
C LEU A 316 -11.28 4.78 -11.04
N ILE A 317 -10.06 4.84 -10.51
CA ILE A 317 -8.98 3.90 -10.85
C ILE A 317 -9.34 2.44 -10.52
N GLU A 318 -10.06 2.21 -9.42
CA GLU A 318 -10.49 0.86 -9.03
C GLU A 318 -11.66 0.34 -9.85
N LEU A 319 -12.40 1.22 -10.51
CA LEU A 319 -13.50 0.87 -11.40
C LEU A 319 -12.95 0.41 -12.76
N VAL A 320 -12.31 -0.75 -12.81
CA VAL A 320 -11.62 -1.27 -14.01
C VAL A 320 -12.54 -1.73 -15.15
N LYS A 321 -13.88 -1.60 -15.01
CA LYS A 321 -14.86 -2.11 -15.98
C LYS A 321 -15.54 -0.98 -16.75
N GLY A 322 -15.54 -1.09 -18.07
CA GLY A 322 -16.28 -0.19 -18.98
C GLY A 322 -15.44 0.96 -19.54
N THR A 323 -16.01 1.69 -20.50
CA THR A 323 -15.33 2.82 -21.16
C THR A 323 -15.35 4.09 -20.32
N PHE A 324 -16.37 4.27 -19.48
CA PHE A 324 -16.53 5.44 -18.59
C PHE A 324 -15.23 5.78 -17.84
N THR A 325 -14.65 4.78 -17.15
CA THR A 325 -13.42 4.96 -16.38
C THR A 325 -12.26 5.43 -17.25
N ARG A 326 -12.00 4.72 -18.36
CA ARG A 326 -10.91 5.07 -19.27
C ARG A 326 -11.10 6.47 -19.83
N ASP A 327 -12.29 6.78 -20.32
CA ASP A 327 -12.59 8.03 -21.00
C ASP A 327 -12.45 9.22 -20.03
N LEU A 328 -12.97 9.09 -18.80
CA LEU A 328 -12.85 10.12 -17.77
C LEU A 328 -11.40 10.28 -17.26
N LEU A 329 -10.63 9.19 -17.12
CA LEU A 329 -9.19 9.29 -16.80
C LEU A 329 -8.41 10.00 -17.91
N CYS A 330 -8.69 9.70 -19.18
CA CYS A 330 -8.09 10.41 -20.32
C CYS A 330 -8.42 11.90 -20.31
N GLU A 331 -9.66 12.25 -20.01
CA GLU A 331 -10.10 13.64 -19.87
C GLU A 331 -9.34 14.33 -18.74
N ILE A 332 -9.30 13.75 -17.53
CA ILE A 332 -8.57 14.32 -16.38
C ILE A 332 -7.07 14.50 -16.70
N ALA A 333 -6.44 13.52 -17.36
CA ALA A 333 -5.02 13.57 -17.69
C ALA A 333 -4.68 14.67 -18.71
N SER A 334 -5.62 15.05 -19.59
CA SER A 334 -5.40 16.01 -20.68
C SER A 334 -5.99 17.39 -20.45
N HIS A 335 -6.85 17.57 -19.46
CA HIS A 335 -7.60 18.81 -19.25
C HIS A 335 -6.73 19.95 -18.69
N GLU A 336 -6.80 21.13 -19.32
CA GLU A 336 -5.97 22.30 -18.98
C GLU A 336 -6.23 22.84 -17.55
N ASN A 337 -7.46 22.78 -17.05
CA ASN A 337 -7.76 23.18 -15.67
C ASN A 337 -7.04 22.34 -14.60
N PHE A 338 -6.51 21.17 -14.97
CA PHE A 338 -5.73 20.32 -14.06
C PHE A 338 -4.22 20.50 -14.20
N MET A 339 -3.74 21.47 -14.97
CA MET A 339 -2.30 21.75 -15.06
C MET A 339 -1.72 22.06 -13.67
N GLY A 340 -0.62 21.38 -13.31
CA GLY A 340 0.00 21.48 -11.98
C GLY A 340 -0.68 20.62 -10.90
N SER A 341 -1.78 19.93 -11.22
CA SER A 341 -2.54 19.12 -10.27
C SER A 341 -2.02 17.68 -10.19
N GLU A 342 -1.97 17.13 -8.97
CA GLU A 342 -1.70 15.72 -8.74
C GLU A 342 -2.79 14.80 -9.34
N LEU A 343 -3.97 15.33 -9.64
CA LEU A 343 -5.05 14.60 -10.31
C LEU A 343 -4.63 14.06 -11.69
N ARG A 344 -3.84 14.83 -12.47
CA ARG A 344 -3.32 14.36 -13.77
C ARG A 344 -2.39 13.15 -13.59
N GLN A 345 -1.55 13.21 -12.56
CA GLN A 345 -0.59 12.15 -12.24
C GLN A 345 -1.32 10.87 -11.81
N ALA A 346 -2.35 11.01 -10.97
CA ALA A 346 -3.22 9.91 -10.57
C ALA A 346 -3.97 9.31 -11.77
N ALA A 347 -4.51 10.16 -12.65
CA ALA A 347 -5.22 9.71 -13.84
C ALA A 347 -4.33 8.87 -14.77
N VAL A 348 -3.12 9.36 -15.06
CA VAL A 348 -2.11 8.63 -15.86
C VAL A 348 -1.70 7.32 -15.18
N TRP A 349 -1.50 7.33 -13.86
CA TRP A 349 -1.20 6.11 -13.10
C TRP A 349 -2.35 5.08 -13.18
N GLY A 350 -3.59 5.58 -13.18
CA GLY A 350 -4.82 4.82 -13.38
C GLY A 350 -4.96 4.21 -14.77
N LEU A 351 -4.57 4.94 -15.81
CA LEU A 351 -4.59 4.44 -17.17
C LEU A 351 -3.65 3.25 -17.37
N GLY A 352 -2.54 3.16 -16.62
CA GLY A 352 -1.60 2.04 -16.70
C GLY A 352 -1.57 1.15 -15.47
N LYS A 353 -0.68 1.46 -14.53
CA LYS A 353 -0.24 0.56 -13.45
C LYS A 353 -1.37 0.01 -12.57
N ALA A 354 -2.33 0.85 -12.21
CA ALA A 354 -3.27 0.55 -11.13
C ALA A 354 -4.73 0.32 -11.58
N GLY A 355 -5.10 0.74 -12.79
CA GLY A 355 -6.48 0.71 -13.25
C GLY A 355 -6.67 -0.05 -14.57
N VAL A 356 -7.12 0.64 -15.61
CA VAL A 356 -7.64 0.03 -16.84
C VAL A 356 -6.56 -0.58 -17.76
N GLN A 357 -5.27 -0.38 -17.46
CA GLN A 357 -4.14 -0.90 -18.25
C GLN A 357 -4.22 -0.55 -19.75
N SER A 358 -4.75 0.63 -20.09
CA SER A 358 -4.81 1.17 -21.44
C SER A 358 -3.48 1.84 -21.82
N TYR A 359 -2.44 1.03 -22.04
CA TYR A 359 -1.07 1.51 -22.30
C TYR A 359 -0.96 2.45 -23.51
N ALA A 360 -1.84 2.32 -24.50
CA ALA A 360 -1.88 3.21 -25.66
C ALA A 360 -2.29 4.65 -25.28
N ASP A 361 -3.19 4.81 -24.29
CA ASP A 361 -3.66 6.11 -23.84
C ASP A 361 -2.64 6.84 -22.95
N ILE A 362 -1.63 6.12 -22.45
CA ILE A 362 -0.52 6.69 -21.64
C ILE A 362 0.54 7.32 -22.53
N LEU A 363 0.68 6.82 -23.77
CA LEU A 363 1.72 7.23 -24.70
C LEU A 363 1.84 8.77 -24.84
N PRO A 364 0.76 9.55 -25.02
CA PRO A 364 0.87 11.02 -25.13
C PRO A 364 1.58 11.69 -23.95
N PHE A 365 1.58 11.07 -22.77
CA PHE A 365 2.06 11.67 -21.53
C PHE A 365 3.51 11.33 -21.19
N ILE A 366 4.18 10.40 -21.89
CA ILE A 366 5.58 10.00 -21.53
C ILE A 366 6.59 11.13 -21.65
N ALA A 367 6.28 12.17 -22.44
CA ALA A 367 7.10 13.36 -22.61
C ALA A 367 6.31 14.65 -22.25
N ASP A 368 5.36 14.53 -21.32
CA ASP A 368 4.54 15.65 -20.84
C ASP A 368 5.41 16.83 -20.36
N ALA A 369 4.89 18.05 -20.49
CA ALA A 369 5.58 19.24 -20.00
C ALA A 369 5.71 19.24 -18.47
N GLU A 370 4.78 18.64 -17.76
CA GLU A 370 4.85 18.40 -16.33
C GLU A 370 5.65 17.13 -16.04
N GLU A 371 6.87 17.31 -15.51
CA GLU A 371 7.80 16.20 -15.25
C GLU A 371 7.18 15.08 -14.41
N ASN A 372 6.39 15.41 -13.38
CA ASN A 372 5.73 14.40 -12.57
C ASN A 372 4.72 13.57 -13.38
N VAL A 373 3.99 14.17 -14.32
CA VAL A 373 3.05 13.43 -15.19
C VAL A 373 3.84 12.49 -16.11
N ALA A 374 4.93 12.97 -16.69
CA ALA A 374 5.81 12.16 -17.53
C ALA A 374 6.42 10.97 -16.76
N LEU A 375 6.90 11.18 -15.53
CA LEU A 375 7.44 10.12 -14.68
C LEU A 375 6.38 9.06 -14.35
N HIS A 376 5.14 9.46 -14.05
CA HIS A 376 4.05 8.51 -13.81
C HIS A 376 3.68 7.74 -15.08
N ALA A 377 3.64 8.39 -16.24
CA ALA A 377 3.37 7.74 -17.52
C ALA A 377 4.42 6.68 -17.84
N ILE A 378 5.70 7.02 -17.71
CA ILE A 378 6.83 6.10 -17.96
C ILE A 378 6.79 4.92 -16.96
N ALA A 379 6.54 5.18 -15.68
CA ALA A 379 6.49 4.15 -14.65
C ALA A 379 5.25 3.24 -14.70
N ALA A 380 4.23 3.63 -15.48
CA ALA A 380 2.97 2.91 -15.60
C ALA A 380 3.01 1.74 -16.59
N PHE A 381 4.05 1.65 -17.43
CA PHE A 381 4.29 0.47 -18.27
C PHE A 381 4.84 -0.70 -17.44
N ASP A 382 4.62 -1.91 -17.95
CA ASP A 382 5.17 -3.16 -17.41
C ASP A 382 5.31 -4.23 -18.52
N GLU A 383 5.64 -5.45 -18.13
CA GLU A 383 5.87 -6.58 -19.05
C GLU A 383 4.64 -7.01 -19.86
N ASN A 384 3.42 -6.60 -19.45
CA ASN A 384 2.17 -6.89 -20.16
C ASN A 384 1.85 -5.87 -21.26
N THR A 385 2.72 -4.88 -21.47
CA THR A 385 2.53 -3.86 -22.51
C THR A 385 2.40 -4.52 -23.89
N PRO A 386 1.30 -4.26 -24.66
CA PRO A 386 1.08 -4.89 -25.95
C PRO A 386 2.16 -4.58 -27.00
N ASP A 387 2.44 -5.54 -27.89
CA ASP A 387 3.43 -5.41 -28.98
C ASP A 387 3.24 -4.13 -29.81
N GLN A 388 1.99 -3.75 -30.10
CA GLN A 388 1.70 -2.52 -30.85
C GLN A 388 2.14 -1.24 -30.12
N VAL A 389 2.06 -1.23 -28.79
CA VAL A 389 2.50 -0.09 -27.96
C VAL A 389 4.03 -0.09 -27.87
N ILE A 390 4.65 -1.27 -27.76
CA ILE A 390 6.11 -1.42 -27.84
C ILE A 390 6.64 -0.87 -29.17
N ASP A 391 6.03 -1.21 -30.30
CA ASP A 391 6.47 -0.73 -31.62
C ASP A 391 6.31 0.79 -31.76
N GLN A 392 5.28 1.38 -31.15
CA GLN A 392 5.12 2.84 -31.07
C GLN A 392 6.20 3.50 -30.20
N LEU A 393 6.55 2.89 -29.05
CA LEU A 393 7.65 3.37 -28.21
C LEU A 393 8.99 3.27 -28.95
N VAL A 394 9.24 2.19 -29.70
CA VAL A 394 10.44 2.08 -30.53
C VAL A 394 10.45 3.17 -31.61
N THR A 395 9.33 3.44 -32.27
CA THR A 395 9.24 4.55 -33.24
C THR A 395 9.61 5.89 -32.61
N ARG A 396 9.17 6.13 -31.37
CA ARG A 396 9.47 7.35 -30.60
C ARG A 396 10.91 7.41 -30.10
N LEU A 397 11.49 6.28 -29.73
CA LEU A 397 12.93 6.17 -29.42
C LEU A 397 13.80 6.59 -30.60
N LEU A 398 13.36 6.29 -31.82
CA LEU A 398 14.07 6.63 -33.05
C LEU A 398 13.77 8.06 -33.57
N SER A 399 13.00 8.85 -32.82
CA SER A 399 12.74 10.24 -33.16
C SER A 399 13.92 11.14 -32.76
N ASP A 400 14.05 12.29 -33.42
CA ASP A 400 15.04 13.32 -33.06
C ASP A 400 14.56 14.24 -31.92
N ASP A 401 13.43 13.92 -31.28
CA ASP A 401 12.88 14.74 -30.19
C ASP A 401 13.67 14.48 -28.89
N PRO A 402 14.30 15.53 -28.32
CA PRO A 402 15.20 15.41 -27.18
C PRO A 402 14.50 15.07 -25.86
N LYS A 403 13.18 15.15 -25.77
CA LYS A 403 12.39 14.69 -24.61
C LYS A 403 11.78 13.32 -24.87
N LEU A 404 11.24 13.11 -26.06
CA LEU A 404 10.48 11.91 -26.39
C LEU A 404 11.35 10.66 -26.52
N ALA A 405 12.54 10.77 -27.14
CA ALA A 405 13.43 9.62 -27.30
C ALA A 405 13.96 9.07 -25.95
N PRO A 406 14.47 9.90 -25.01
CA PRO A 406 14.83 9.42 -23.68
C PRO A 406 13.65 8.81 -22.90
N ALA A 407 12.47 9.44 -22.97
CA ALA A 407 11.27 8.93 -22.31
C ALA A 407 10.86 7.54 -22.84
N ALA A 408 10.87 7.37 -24.17
CA ALA A 408 10.60 6.10 -24.81
C ALA A 408 11.65 5.04 -24.46
N SER A 409 12.93 5.43 -24.40
CA SER A 409 14.03 4.56 -23.95
C SER A 409 13.77 4.06 -22.53
N GLU A 410 13.37 4.94 -21.61
CA GLU A 410 13.08 4.56 -20.23
C GLU A 410 11.84 3.68 -20.10
N ALA A 411 10.76 4.00 -20.83
CA ALA A 411 9.56 3.15 -20.86
C ALA A 411 9.88 1.74 -21.38
N LEU A 412 10.65 1.61 -22.47
CA LEU A 412 11.08 0.31 -23.00
C LEU A 412 11.96 -0.46 -22.01
N ARG A 413 12.85 0.24 -21.29
CA ARG A 413 13.66 -0.37 -20.22
C ARG A 413 12.78 -0.96 -19.12
N ILE A 414 11.75 -0.22 -18.68
CA ILE A 414 10.80 -0.65 -17.65
C ILE A 414 9.97 -1.84 -18.12
N ILE A 415 9.51 -1.83 -19.38
CA ILE A 415 8.78 -2.96 -19.98
C ILE A 415 9.64 -4.22 -19.95
N GLY A 416 10.89 -4.14 -20.41
CA GLY A 416 11.90 -5.19 -20.24
C GLY A 416 11.48 -6.59 -20.68
N SER A 417 10.48 -6.69 -21.57
CA SER A 417 9.92 -7.95 -22.06
C SER A 417 10.75 -8.49 -23.22
N ASP A 418 10.67 -9.81 -23.45
CA ASP A 418 11.34 -10.45 -24.60
C ASP A 418 10.93 -9.78 -25.93
N LYS A 419 9.66 -9.37 -26.03
CA LYS A 419 9.12 -8.65 -27.18
C LYS A 419 9.76 -7.28 -27.37
N ALA A 420 9.95 -6.52 -26.29
CA ALA A 420 10.65 -5.24 -26.35
C ALA A 420 12.11 -5.43 -26.82
N ILE A 421 12.81 -6.43 -26.30
CA ILE A 421 14.19 -6.75 -26.69
C ILE A 421 14.26 -7.13 -28.18
N GLN A 422 13.36 -8.01 -28.64
CA GLN A 422 13.29 -8.44 -30.03
C GLN A 422 12.93 -7.28 -30.98
N SER A 423 12.02 -6.38 -30.58
CA SER A 423 11.66 -5.22 -31.42
C SER A 423 12.81 -4.21 -31.53
N LEU A 424 13.54 -3.99 -30.43
CA LEU A 424 14.77 -3.19 -30.43
C LEU A 424 15.85 -3.80 -31.33
N ALA A 425 16.09 -5.11 -31.26
CA ALA A 425 17.07 -5.80 -32.11
C ALA A 425 16.73 -5.69 -33.60
N ARG A 426 15.47 -5.95 -33.98
CA ARG A 426 15.01 -5.75 -35.37
C ARG A 426 15.21 -4.31 -35.84
N SER A 427 15.06 -3.34 -34.94
CA SER A 427 15.24 -1.93 -35.25
C SER A 427 16.71 -1.53 -35.37
N TYR A 428 17.60 -2.22 -34.65
CA TYR A 428 19.04 -2.02 -34.71
C TYR A 428 19.61 -2.37 -36.09
N ASP A 429 19.10 -3.46 -36.68
CA ASP A 429 19.49 -3.88 -38.03
C ASP A 429 19.02 -2.89 -39.10
N LYS A 430 17.83 -2.31 -38.91
CA LYS A 430 17.17 -1.45 -39.90
C LYS A 430 17.58 0.01 -39.83
N ASN A 431 18.09 0.50 -38.69
CA ASN A 431 18.32 1.92 -38.45
C ASN A 431 19.77 2.20 -37.98
N PRO A 432 20.77 2.17 -38.89
CA PRO A 432 22.18 2.38 -38.54
C PRO A 432 22.45 3.68 -37.74
N ASN A 433 21.74 4.76 -38.05
CA ASN A 433 21.91 6.07 -37.42
C ASN A 433 21.39 6.13 -35.98
N ALA A 434 20.50 5.22 -35.59
CA ALA A 434 19.86 5.19 -34.28
C ALA A 434 20.32 4.01 -33.40
N ARG A 435 21.37 3.30 -33.83
CA ARG A 435 21.96 2.17 -33.09
C ARG A 435 22.39 2.57 -31.67
N SER A 436 22.86 3.80 -31.47
CA SER A 436 23.27 4.30 -30.15
C SER A 436 22.13 4.28 -29.14
N TRP A 437 20.94 4.77 -29.51
CA TRP A 437 19.75 4.75 -28.67
C TRP A 437 19.30 3.33 -28.34
N ILE A 438 19.36 2.43 -29.31
CA ILE A 438 18.96 1.03 -29.12
C ILE A 438 19.92 0.31 -28.18
N ILE A 439 21.23 0.46 -28.38
CA ILE A 439 22.26 -0.09 -27.50
C ILE A 439 22.13 0.50 -26.09
N ALA A 440 21.95 1.82 -25.97
CA ALA A 440 21.75 2.48 -24.68
C ALA A 440 20.49 1.98 -23.93
N THR A 441 19.44 1.61 -24.67
CA THR A 441 18.22 1.07 -24.09
C THR A 441 18.42 -0.38 -23.65
N LEU A 442 18.91 -1.24 -24.54
CA LEU A 442 19.18 -2.66 -24.26
C LEU A 442 20.20 -2.84 -23.12
N GLY A 443 21.23 -2.00 -23.07
CA GLY A 443 22.29 -2.07 -22.07
C GLY A 443 21.84 -1.75 -20.64
N ARG A 444 20.65 -1.15 -20.48
CA ARG A 444 20.03 -0.85 -19.18
C ARG A 444 18.91 -1.84 -18.81
N MET A 445 18.64 -2.82 -19.65
CA MET A 445 17.71 -3.93 -19.34
C MET A 445 18.43 -5.05 -18.58
N LEU A 446 17.68 -6.02 -18.07
CA LEU A 446 18.25 -7.16 -17.33
C LEU A 446 19.20 -7.97 -18.23
N PRO A 447 20.51 -8.07 -17.90
CA PRO A 447 21.50 -8.68 -18.79
C PRO A 447 21.15 -10.10 -19.24
N GLU A 448 20.64 -10.93 -18.32
CA GLU A 448 20.26 -12.31 -18.61
C GLU A 448 19.17 -12.39 -19.69
N LYS A 449 18.11 -11.58 -19.60
CA LYS A 449 17.05 -11.52 -20.62
C LYS A 449 17.61 -11.09 -21.98
N VAL A 450 18.48 -10.09 -22.00
CA VAL A 450 19.07 -9.58 -23.25
C VAL A 450 19.97 -10.65 -23.90
N ARG A 451 20.83 -11.32 -23.13
CA ARG A 451 21.67 -12.43 -23.63
C ARG A 451 20.84 -13.56 -24.21
N THR A 452 19.78 -13.98 -23.51
CA THR A 452 18.89 -15.04 -23.98
C THR A 452 18.20 -14.69 -25.30
N ASN A 453 17.74 -13.45 -25.45
CA ASN A 453 17.03 -13.02 -26.66
C ASN A 453 17.95 -12.68 -27.84
N LEU A 454 19.21 -12.33 -27.58
CA LEU A 454 20.17 -11.85 -28.60
C LEU A 454 21.33 -12.81 -28.85
N VAL A 455 21.14 -14.12 -28.60
CA VAL A 455 22.15 -15.14 -28.90
C VAL A 455 22.59 -15.06 -30.36
N GLY A 456 23.88 -14.82 -30.58
CA GLY A 456 24.48 -14.72 -31.91
C GLY A 456 24.25 -13.39 -32.64
N HIS A 457 23.59 -12.41 -32.01
CA HIS A 457 23.35 -11.09 -32.59
C HIS A 457 24.56 -10.15 -32.38
N GLU A 458 24.94 -9.37 -33.38
CA GLU A 458 26.15 -8.51 -33.33
C GLU A 458 26.11 -7.49 -32.19
N ALA A 459 24.93 -6.95 -31.89
CA ALA A 459 24.72 -5.98 -30.81
C ALA A 459 25.18 -6.49 -29.44
N LEU A 460 25.21 -7.80 -29.19
CA LEU A 460 25.58 -8.34 -27.88
C LEU A 460 27.02 -7.98 -27.50
N GLN A 461 27.94 -7.96 -28.47
CA GLN A 461 29.34 -7.57 -28.22
C GLN A 461 29.47 -6.13 -27.74
N LEU A 462 28.60 -5.24 -28.22
CA LEU A 462 28.55 -3.84 -27.80
C LEU A 462 27.91 -3.66 -26.41
N LEU A 463 27.07 -4.61 -26.00
CA LEU A 463 26.32 -4.56 -24.75
C LEU A 463 27.08 -5.17 -23.56
N GLU A 464 27.97 -6.13 -23.78
CA GLU A 464 28.71 -6.79 -22.68
C GLU A 464 29.44 -5.81 -21.74
N PRO A 465 30.13 -4.76 -22.22
CA PRO A 465 30.71 -3.77 -21.32
C PRO A 465 29.66 -2.96 -20.53
N MET A 466 28.48 -2.73 -21.10
CA MET A 466 27.41 -1.98 -20.42
C MET A 466 26.77 -2.78 -19.29
N PHE A 467 26.71 -4.11 -19.40
CA PHE A 467 26.15 -4.97 -18.37
C PHE A 467 26.94 -4.95 -17.05
N LEU A 468 28.19 -4.46 -17.06
CA LEU A 468 28.95 -4.19 -15.83
C LEU A 468 28.30 -3.10 -14.96
N CYS A 469 27.49 -2.22 -15.56
CA CYS A 469 26.74 -1.19 -14.82
C CYS A 469 25.39 -1.70 -14.28
N ALA A 470 24.99 -2.94 -14.60
CA ALA A 470 23.74 -3.49 -14.08
C ALA A 470 23.86 -3.77 -12.56
N ASP A 471 22.75 -3.60 -11.85
CA ASP A 471 22.68 -3.91 -10.42
C ASP A 471 23.06 -5.38 -10.18
N GLY A 472 23.92 -5.61 -9.18
CA GLY A 472 24.44 -6.94 -8.85
C GLY A 472 25.45 -7.54 -9.82
N ALA A 473 25.80 -6.88 -10.93
CA ALA A 473 26.81 -7.38 -11.89
C ALA A 473 28.20 -7.58 -11.26
N HIS A 474 28.56 -6.74 -10.27
CA HIS A 474 29.76 -6.88 -9.46
C HIS A 474 29.57 -6.16 -8.12
N TRP A 475 30.51 -6.33 -7.18
CA TRP A 475 30.40 -5.74 -5.84
C TRP A 475 30.24 -4.21 -5.84
N LEU A 476 30.73 -3.50 -6.87
CA LEU A 476 30.61 -2.04 -7.00
C LEU A 476 29.26 -1.54 -7.54
N SER A 477 28.42 -2.41 -8.13
CA SER A 477 27.21 -1.99 -8.86
C SER A 477 25.94 -2.13 -8.03
N SER A 478 26.06 -2.55 -6.76
CA SER A 478 24.93 -2.54 -5.86
C SER A 478 24.53 -1.12 -5.46
N GLU A 479 23.24 -0.91 -5.24
CA GLU A 479 22.71 0.38 -4.76
C GLU A 479 23.38 0.83 -3.46
N GLN A 480 23.62 -0.11 -2.54
CA GLN A 480 24.27 0.14 -1.26
C GLN A 480 25.69 0.69 -1.45
N ILE A 481 26.52 0.02 -2.25
CA ILE A 481 27.91 0.46 -2.47
C ILE A 481 27.97 1.77 -3.25
N THR A 482 27.07 1.97 -4.21
CA THR A 482 26.94 3.25 -4.92
C THR A 482 26.60 4.41 -3.97
N THR A 483 25.74 4.14 -2.99
CA THR A 483 25.37 5.09 -1.94
C THR A 483 26.53 5.37 -1.00
N ASP A 484 27.25 4.34 -0.55
CA ASP A 484 28.41 4.46 0.34
C ASP A 484 29.52 5.28 -0.30
N ILE A 485 29.87 5.00 -1.56
CA ILE A 485 30.83 5.79 -2.32
C ILE A 485 30.34 7.24 -2.44
N SER A 486 29.08 7.45 -2.82
CA SER A 486 28.47 8.79 -2.92
C SER A 486 28.42 9.56 -1.61
N PHE A 487 28.45 8.86 -0.47
CA PHE A 487 28.53 9.44 0.87
C PHE A 487 29.98 9.81 1.22
N LEU A 488 30.93 8.90 1.01
CA LEU A 488 32.36 9.15 1.23
C LEU A 488 32.87 10.33 0.39
N LEU A 489 32.47 10.41 -0.89
CA LEU A 489 32.85 11.51 -1.79
C LEU A 489 32.32 12.89 -1.37
N LYS A 490 31.34 12.95 -0.46
CA LYS A 490 30.80 14.21 0.08
C LYS A 490 31.53 14.67 1.34
N GLN A 491 32.45 13.87 1.87
CA GLN A 491 33.26 14.24 3.03
C GLN A 491 34.46 15.04 2.57
N ASN A 492 34.66 16.23 3.15
CA ASN A 492 35.86 17.05 2.97
C ASN A 492 36.64 17.08 4.30
N ILE A 493 37.97 17.13 4.22
CA ILE A 493 38.89 17.24 5.36
C ILE A 493 39.09 18.71 5.74
#